data_AF-A0A1F9MXB9-F1
#
_entry.id   AF-A0A1F9MXB9-F1
#
_cell.length_a   1.000
_cell.length_b   1.000
_cell.length_c   1.000
_cell.angle_alpha   90.00
_cell.angle_beta   90.00
_cell.angle_gamma   90.00
#
_symmetry.space_group_name_H-M   'P 1'
#
loop_
_entity.id
_entity.type
_entity.pdbx_description
1 polymer ?
#
loop_
_entity_poly.entity_id
_entity_poly.type
_entity_poly.pdbx_seq_one_letter_code
_entity_poly.pdbx_strand_id
1 'polypeptide(L)'
;MGEGVDPTEMCQSLVDKVTRSRQLMALADPELLVLFEDWLEQLEDEILFLVQENPALAAPALAQKLALPASGVTFLLNKLKREGRLPEG
;
A
#
# COMPACT_ATOMS: atom_id res chain seq x y z
N MET A 1 30.31 -2.27 23.15
CA MET A 1 30.12 -1.18 22.17
C MET A 1 29.49 -1.83 20.96
N GLY A 2 28.16 -1.88 20.85
CA GLY A 2 27.29 -0.72 20.62
C GLY A 2 26.90 -0.74 19.14
N GLU A 3 26.27 -1.84 18.72
CA GLU A 3 25.83 -2.09 17.35
C GLU A 3 24.55 -1.27 17.12
N GLY A 4 24.70 -0.14 16.43
CA GLY A 4 23.59 0.74 16.03
C GLY A 4 23.59 0.85 14.52
N VAL A 5 22.68 0.12 13.87
CA VAL A 5 22.36 0.34 12.46
C VAL A 5 21.70 1.71 12.35
N ASP A 6 22.23 2.56 11.47
CA ASP A 6 21.73 3.91 11.24
C ASP A 6 20.29 3.83 10.67
N PRO A 7 19.29 4.54 11.27
CA PRO A 7 17.90 4.54 10.78
C PRO A 7 17.76 4.93 9.30
N THR A 8 18.75 5.64 8.76
CA THR A 8 18.80 6.06 7.37
C THR A 8 19.11 4.89 6.42
N GLU A 9 19.91 3.90 6.87
CA GLU A 9 20.24 2.70 6.11
C GLU A 9 19.04 1.74 5.99
N MET A 10 18.16 1.71 6.99
CA MET A 10 16.94 0.90 6.94
C MET A 10 15.93 1.43 5.90
N CYS A 11 15.82 2.76 5.76
CA CYS A 11 14.98 3.37 4.72
C CYS A 11 15.55 3.11 3.31
N GLN A 12 16.88 3.07 3.16
CA GLN A 12 17.54 2.72 1.90
C GLN A 12 17.28 1.26 1.50
N SER A 13 17.21 0.33 2.45
CA SER A 13 16.87 -1.09 2.18
C SER A 13 15.44 -1.30 1.65
N LEU A 14 14.48 -0.48 2.07
CA LEU A 14 13.10 -0.53 1.54
C LEU A 14 13.01 0.10 0.15
N VAL A 15 13.74 1.19 -0.10
CA VAL A 15 13.84 1.80 -1.43
C VAL A 15 14.57 0.86 -2.40
N ASP A 16 15.58 0.12 -1.97
CA ASP A 16 16.28 -0.86 -2.82
C ASP A 16 15.42 -2.07 -3.20
N LYS A 17 14.47 -2.47 -2.35
CA LYS A 17 13.45 -3.47 -2.72
C LYS A 17 12.47 -2.92 -3.77
N VAL A 18 12.16 -1.63 -3.72
CA VAL A 18 11.35 -0.94 -4.74
C VAL A 18 12.17 -0.69 -6.02
N THR A 19 13.49 -0.48 -5.93
CA THR A 19 14.38 -0.36 -7.09
C THR A 19 14.51 -1.69 -7.85
N ARG A 20 14.46 -2.83 -7.14
CA ARG A 20 14.34 -4.16 -7.77
C ARG A 20 13.01 -4.34 -8.54
N SER A 21 11.98 -3.55 -8.23
CA SER A 21 10.72 -3.51 -8.98
C SER A 21 10.87 -2.93 -10.40
N ARG A 22 11.91 -2.12 -10.67
CA ARG A 22 12.17 -1.64 -12.04
C ARG A 22 12.61 -2.75 -13.00
N GLN A 23 13.12 -3.89 -12.48
CA GLN A 23 13.35 -5.08 -13.30
C GLN A 23 12.04 -5.84 -13.60
N LEU A 24 10.98 -5.65 -12.81
CA LEU A 24 9.66 -6.26 -13.06
C LEU A 24 8.83 -5.49 -14.09
N MET A 25 8.98 -4.17 -14.18
CA MET A 25 8.36 -3.39 -15.27
C MET A 25 8.92 -3.71 -16.67
N ALA A 26 10.11 -4.31 -16.74
CA ALA A 26 10.67 -4.83 -17.99
C ALA A 26 10.18 -6.26 -18.33
N LEU A 27 9.42 -6.91 -17.44
CA LEU A 27 9.02 -8.32 -17.53
C LEU A 27 7.50 -8.55 -17.42
N ALA A 28 6.70 -7.53 -17.11
CA ALA A 28 5.25 -7.66 -17.01
C ALA A 28 4.60 -7.54 -18.39
N ASP A 29 3.84 -8.57 -18.76
CA ASP A 29 2.93 -8.54 -19.91
C ASP A 29 2.00 -7.31 -19.79
N PRO A 30 1.86 -6.47 -20.83
CA PRO A 30 0.95 -5.34 -20.82
C PRO A 30 -0.48 -5.70 -20.38
N GLU A 31 -0.96 -6.90 -20.72
CA GLU A 31 -2.28 -7.38 -20.30
C GLU A 31 -2.34 -7.60 -18.79
N LEU A 32 -1.25 -8.09 -18.18
CA LEU A 32 -1.18 -8.30 -16.73
C LEU A 32 -1.14 -6.97 -15.97
N LEU A 33 -0.52 -5.94 -16.54
CA LEU A 33 -0.51 -4.59 -15.94
C LEU A 33 -1.93 -4.02 -15.85
N VAL A 34 -2.72 -4.13 -16.92
CA VAL A 34 -4.12 -3.69 -16.91
C VAL A 34 -4.93 -4.43 -15.84
N LEU A 35 -4.78 -5.76 -15.74
CA LEU A 35 -5.48 -6.54 -14.72
C LEU A 35 -5.06 -6.15 -13.30
N PHE A 36 -3.79 -5.81 -13.09
CA PHE A 36 -3.31 -5.33 -11.80
C PHE A 36 -3.89 -3.95 -11.46
N GLU A 37 -3.97 -3.05 -12.44
CA GLU A 37 -4.57 -1.72 -12.28
C GLU A 37 -6.07 -1.83 -11.94
N ASP A 38 -6.83 -2.63 -12.68
CA ASP A 38 -8.25 -2.89 -12.42
C ASP A 38 -8.48 -3.46 -11.00
N TRP A 39 -7.66 -4.44 -10.61
CA TRP A 39 -7.74 -5.04 -9.27
C TRP A 39 -7.39 -4.03 -8.16
N LEU A 40 -6.38 -3.18 -8.39
CA LEU A 40 -5.98 -2.16 -7.44
C LEU A 40 -7.07 -1.09 -7.26
N GLU A 41 -7.72 -0.67 -8.35
CA GLU A 41 -8.85 0.26 -8.30
C GLU A 41 -10.04 -0.34 -7.53
N GLN A 42 -10.39 -1.59 -7.82
CA GLN A 42 -11.45 -2.30 -7.09
C GLN A 42 -11.16 -2.37 -5.58
N LEU A 43 -9.91 -2.64 -5.21
CA LEU A 43 -9.49 -2.72 -3.81
C LEU A 43 -9.57 -1.36 -3.10
N GLU A 44 -9.26 -0.28 -3.81
CA GLU A 44 -9.40 1.09 -3.29
C GLU A 44 -10.86 1.46 -3.03
N ASP A 45 -11.75 1.10 -3.95
CA ASP A 45 -13.18 1.33 -3.78
C ASP A 45 -13.75 0.52 -2.61
N GLU A 46 -13.28 -0.72 -2.41
CA GLU A 46 -13.65 -1.53 -1.24
C GLU A 46 -13.18 -0.87 0.08
N ILE A 47 -11.96 -0.32 0.12
CA ILE A 47 -11.49 0.43 1.29
C ILE A 47 -12.37 1.65 1.55
N LEU A 48 -12.69 2.42 0.52
CA LEU A 48 -13.57 3.59 0.66
C LEU A 48 -14.94 3.20 1.20
N PHE A 49 -15.53 2.15 0.66
CA PHE A 49 -16.80 1.61 1.13
C PHE A 49 -16.73 1.20 2.61
N LEU A 50 -15.70 0.43 3.01
CA LEU A 50 -15.53 -0.01 4.39
C LEU A 50 -15.32 1.15 5.38
N VAL A 51 -14.58 2.19 4.97
CA VAL A 51 -14.36 3.38 5.79
C VAL A 51 -15.64 4.24 5.88
N GLN A 52 -16.44 4.31 4.81
CA GLN A 52 -17.73 5.01 4.84
C GLN A 52 -18.75 4.29 5.74
N GLU A 53 -18.86 2.97 5.64
CA GLU A 53 -19.75 2.15 6.45
C GLU A 53 -19.35 2.17 7.94
N ASN A 54 -18.06 2.26 8.24
CA ASN A 54 -17.57 2.36 9.61
C ASN A 54 -16.35 3.32 9.71
N PRO A 55 -16.59 4.62 9.93
CA PRO A 55 -15.53 5.63 10.01
C PRO A 55 -14.52 5.41 11.15
N ALA A 56 -14.90 4.63 12.18
CA ALA A 56 -14.02 4.29 13.30
C ALA A 56 -13.21 3.00 13.05
N LEU A 57 -13.32 2.40 11.87
CA LEU A 57 -12.62 1.16 11.53
C LEU A 57 -11.11 1.41 11.43
N ALA A 58 -10.36 0.95 12.43
CA ALA A 58 -8.92 1.11 12.49
C ALA A 58 -8.20 0.28 11.41
N ALA A 59 -7.04 0.75 10.95
CA ALA A 59 -6.22 0.09 9.93
C ALA A 59 -5.94 -1.42 10.19
N PRO A 60 -5.72 -1.91 11.42
CA PRO A 60 -5.56 -3.34 11.68
C PRO A 60 -6.82 -4.18 11.40
N ALA A 61 -8.01 -3.60 11.56
CA ALA A 61 -9.27 -4.26 11.26
C ALA A 61 -9.53 -4.30 9.74
N LEU A 62 -9.15 -3.23 9.01
CA LEU A 62 -9.16 -3.21 7.54
C LEU A 62 -8.22 -4.29 6.97
N ALA A 63 -7.00 -4.42 7.50
CA ALA A 63 -6.05 -5.46 7.06
C ALA A 63 -6.61 -6.87 7.18
N GLN A 64 -7.29 -7.18 8.29
CA GLN A 64 -7.95 -8.47 8.48
C GLN A 64 -9.12 -8.67 7.51
N LYS A 65 -9.98 -7.66 7.35
CA LYS A 65 -11.15 -7.73 6.44
C LYS A 65 -10.76 -7.93 4.99
N LEU A 66 -9.72 -7.23 4.54
CA LEU A 66 -9.24 -7.26 3.15
C LEU A 66 -8.27 -8.41 2.88
N ALA A 67 -7.93 -9.21 3.90
CA ALA A 67 -6.89 -10.24 3.83
C ALA A 67 -5.56 -9.71 3.27
N LEU A 68 -5.20 -8.47 3.62
CA LEU A 68 -3.99 -7.80 3.17
C LEU A 68 -2.98 -7.66 4.29
N PRO A 69 -1.67 -7.64 3.98
CA PRO A 69 -0.66 -7.21 4.92
C PRO A 69 -0.95 -5.79 5.43
N ALA A 70 -0.66 -5.54 6.71
CA ALA A 70 -0.86 -4.23 7.33
C ALA A 70 -0.12 -3.10 6.58
N SER A 71 1.05 -3.41 6.02
CA SER A 71 1.82 -2.48 5.18
C SER A 71 1.08 -2.09 3.90
N GLY A 72 0.38 -3.04 3.25
CA GLY A 72 -0.43 -2.79 2.05
C GLY A 72 -1.63 -1.90 2.36
N VAL A 73 -2.36 -2.18 3.43
CA VAL A 73 -3.47 -1.32 3.87
C VAL A 73 -2.99 0.08 4.23
N THR A 74 -1.86 0.19 4.94
CA THR A 74 -1.28 1.49 5.30
C THR A 74 -0.90 2.29 4.06
N PHE A 75 -0.29 1.64 3.07
CA PHE A 75 0.04 2.26 1.79
C PHE A 75 -1.21 2.77 1.07
N LEU A 76 -2.26 1.97 0.96
CA LEU A 76 -3.50 2.33 0.28
C LEU A 76 -4.23 3.48 0.98
N LEU A 77 -4.35 3.44 2.31
CA LEU A 77 -4.94 4.53 3.08
C LEU A 77 -4.18 5.85 2.86
N ASN A 78 -2.84 5.81 2.91
CA ASN A 78 -2.03 7.00 2.63
C ASN A 78 -2.15 7.47 1.18
N LYS A 79 -2.30 6.54 0.21
CA LYS A 79 -2.57 6.89 -1.20
C LYS A 79 -3.89 7.63 -1.32
N LEU A 80 -4.97 7.07 -0.79
CA LEU A 80 -6.31 7.67 -0.84
C LEU A 80 -6.39 9.03 -0.15
N LYS A 81 -5.66 9.24 0.96
CA LYS A 81 -5.53 10.55 1.61
C LYS A 81 -4.85 11.58 0.70
N ARG A 82 -3.71 11.23 0.08
CA ARG A 82 -3.01 12.13 -0.87
C ARG A 82 -3.86 12.49 -2.08
N GLU A 83 -4.74 11.59 -2.50
CA GLU A 83 -5.68 11.80 -3.61
C GLU A 83 -6.94 12.57 -3.20
N GLY A 84 -7.10 12.90 -1.91
CA GLY A 84 -8.28 13.58 -1.38
C GLY A 84 -9.54 12.71 -1.34
N ARG A 85 -9.42 11.39 -1.55
CA ARG A 85 -10.53 10.41 -1.50
C ARG A 85 -10.86 10.01 -0.05
N LEU A 86 -9.91 10.18 0.87
CA LEU A 86 -10.11 10.07 2.31
C LEU A 86 -9.66 11.36 3.02
N PRO A 87 -10.33 11.75 4.12
CA PRO A 87 -9.87 12.89 4.91
C PRO A 87 -8.51 12.60 5.56
N GLU A 88 -7.69 13.65 5.68
CA GLU A 88 -6.52 13.63 6.56
C GLU A 88 -7.00 13.64 8.02
N GLY A 89 -7.37 12.45 8.51
CA GLY A 89 -7.51 12.19 9.94
C GLY A 89 -6.15 12.13 10.61
#